data_AF-A9GUL1-F1
#
_entry.id   AF-A9GUL1-F1
#
_cell.length_a   1.000
_cell.length_b   1.000
_cell.length_c   1.000
_cell.angle_alpha   90.00
_cell.angle_beta   90.00
_cell.angle_gamma   90.00
#
_symmetry.space_group_name_H-M   'P 1'
#
loop_
_entity.id
_entity.type
_entity.pdbx_description
1 polymer ?
#
loop_
_entity_poly.entity_id
_entity_poly.type
_entity_poly.pdbx_seq_one_letter_code
_entity_poly.pdbx_strand_id
1 'polypeptide(L)'
;MRRSMWFGLASITVCLTAALPASAGVPECGNIRFEGLSNCEVRVTGECTAGCSELGIYKTACATKLVPVCKTECTLSAEATCTDSCTEQCSGECDRGVAITCSHNCFAECTTTRDVECAGAADAAQCAATWDANCDSECDAQCVTVDGDCYQHCIECCGGSCTAGANMDCQTTCQNEEFEDCEHEFRANCDASCSGDGALFCNGKYIISGSQIPACVNALLAQGVSVEVEAEVTIGPDGIDGNLAAGMCAFRPASKASLAAPFAALAAVAGWLARRRKRSSHTSS
;
A
#
# COMPACT_ATOMS: atom_id res chain seq x y z
N MET A 1 -26.93 -17.20 -51.05
CA MET A 1 -26.52 -17.13 -49.63
C MET A 1 -25.34 -16.18 -49.52
N ARG A 2 -25.55 -14.95 -49.05
CA ARG A 2 -24.50 -13.92 -48.89
C ARG A 2 -24.08 -13.88 -47.43
N ARG A 3 -22.82 -14.20 -47.14
CA ARG A 3 -22.21 -14.12 -45.81
C ARG A 3 -21.59 -12.75 -45.64
N SER A 4 -22.16 -11.93 -44.75
CA SER A 4 -21.59 -10.64 -44.34
C SER A 4 -20.60 -10.88 -43.21
N MET A 5 -19.34 -10.52 -43.43
CA MET A 5 -18.23 -10.63 -42.48
C MET A 5 -18.08 -9.27 -41.81
N TRP A 6 -18.34 -9.18 -40.50
CA TRP A 6 -18.14 -7.97 -39.69
C TRP A 6 -16.74 -8.01 -39.07
N PHE A 7 -15.90 -7.03 -39.40
CA PHE A 7 -14.62 -6.80 -38.72
C PHE A 7 -14.87 -5.95 -37.47
N GLY A 8 -14.73 -6.56 -36.29
CA GLY A 8 -14.77 -5.85 -35.02
C GLY A 8 -13.44 -5.16 -34.73
N LEU A 9 -13.47 -3.84 -34.55
CA LEU A 9 -12.35 -3.04 -34.03
C LEU A 9 -12.26 -3.27 -32.52
N ALA A 10 -11.21 -3.95 -32.07
CA ALA A 10 -10.87 -4.08 -30.65
C ALA A 10 -10.02 -2.87 -30.22
N SER A 11 -10.59 -2.00 -29.40
CA SER A 11 -9.85 -0.92 -28.73
C SER A 11 -9.07 -1.51 -27.55
N ILE A 12 -7.74 -1.50 -27.62
CA ILE A 12 -6.86 -1.85 -26.50
C ILE A 12 -6.71 -0.60 -25.64
N THR A 13 -7.48 -0.51 -24.55
CA THR A 13 -7.27 0.49 -23.51
C THR A 13 -6.12 0.02 -22.62
N VAL A 14 -4.95 0.61 -22.78
CA VAL A 14 -3.80 0.41 -21.87
C VAL A 14 -4.06 1.26 -20.63
N CYS A 15 -4.53 0.65 -19.55
CA CYS A 15 -4.52 1.29 -18.24
C CYS A 15 -3.08 1.29 -17.71
N LEU A 16 -2.40 2.44 -17.76
CA LEU A 16 -1.18 2.64 -16.99
C LEU A 16 -1.56 2.74 -15.51
N THR A 17 -1.58 1.60 -14.81
CA THR A 17 -1.55 1.57 -13.36
C THR A 17 -0.15 2.02 -12.94
N ALA A 18 0.00 3.28 -12.52
CA ALA A 18 1.21 3.69 -11.83
C ALA A 18 1.32 2.84 -10.57
N ALA A 19 2.34 1.97 -10.50
CA ALA A 19 2.68 1.30 -9.26
C ALA A 19 3.00 2.40 -8.23
N LEU A 20 2.19 2.49 -7.18
CA LEU A 20 2.51 3.35 -6.06
C LEU A 20 3.84 2.86 -5.47
N PRO A 21 4.74 3.78 -5.05
CA PRO A 21 5.96 3.36 -4.37
C PRO A 21 5.55 2.47 -3.19
N ALA A 22 6.09 1.26 -3.13
CA ALA A 22 5.91 0.39 -1.98
C ALA A 22 6.50 1.13 -0.77
N SER A 23 5.63 1.61 0.10
CA SER A 23 6.04 2.29 1.33
C SER A 23 6.49 1.23 2.32
N ALA A 24 7.59 1.52 3.02
CA ALA A 24 7.88 0.97 4.33
C ALA A 24 6.63 1.02 5.22
N GLY A 25 6.60 0.20 6.28
CA GLY A 25 5.48 0.17 7.21
C GLY A 25 5.04 1.57 7.65
N VAL A 26 3.73 1.83 7.74
CA VAL A 26 3.23 3.15 8.14
C VAL A 26 3.15 3.24 9.66
N PRO A 27 3.99 4.04 10.33
CA PRO A 27 4.05 4.05 11.80
C PRO A 27 2.71 4.43 12.44
N GLU A 28 1.98 5.36 11.82
CA GLU A 28 0.65 5.78 12.26
C GLU A 28 -0.40 4.67 12.16
N CYS A 29 -0.12 3.62 11.38
CA CYS A 29 -0.97 2.44 11.19
C CYS A 29 -0.36 1.18 11.83
N GLY A 30 0.53 1.33 12.82
CA GLY A 30 1.16 0.20 13.50
C GLY A 30 2.28 -0.47 12.70
N ASN A 31 2.93 0.25 11.79
CA ASN A 31 4.01 -0.22 10.92
C ASN A 31 3.59 -1.31 9.91
N ILE A 32 2.31 -1.41 9.57
CA ILE A 32 1.83 -2.36 8.57
C ILE A 32 2.24 -1.89 7.17
N ARG A 33 2.71 -2.81 6.32
CA ARG A 33 2.95 -2.58 4.89
C ARG A 33 1.64 -2.68 4.10
N PHE A 34 1.38 -1.70 3.24
CA PHE A 34 0.12 -1.59 2.48
C PHE A 34 0.20 -2.14 1.05
N GLU A 35 1.22 -2.93 0.74
CA GLU A 35 1.36 -3.55 -0.57
C GLU A 35 0.20 -4.53 -0.83
N GLY A 36 -0.58 -4.26 -1.88
CA GLY A 36 -1.79 -5.02 -2.19
C GLY A 36 -3.00 -4.70 -1.31
N LEU A 37 -2.90 -3.79 -0.33
CA LEU A 37 -4.04 -3.27 0.44
C LEU A 37 -4.71 -2.12 -0.33
N SER A 38 -5.52 -2.49 -1.32
CA SER A 38 -6.48 -1.59 -1.95
C SER A 38 -7.80 -1.66 -1.16
N ASN A 39 -8.62 -0.60 -1.17
CA ASN A 39 -9.91 -0.57 -0.48
C ASN A 39 -9.79 -0.66 1.05
N CYS A 40 -9.39 0.46 1.64
CA CYS A 40 -9.45 0.64 3.08
C CYS A 40 -10.78 1.27 3.46
N GLU A 41 -11.41 0.78 4.53
CA GLU A 41 -12.68 1.29 5.02
C GLU A 41 -12.66 1.41 6.55
N VAL A 42 -13.18 2.53 7.04
CA VAL A 42 -13.46 2.69 8.47
C VAL A 42 -14.86 2.20 8.73
N ARG A 43 -14.97 1.11 9.50
CA ARG A 43 -16.25 0.55 9.95
C ARG A 43 -16.57 1.03 11.35
N VAL A 44 -17.83 1.37 11.58
CA VAL A 44 -18.37 1.77 12.89
C VAL A 44 -19.55 0.90 13.29
N THR A 45 -19.95 0.92 14.56
CA THR A 45 -21.19 0.29 15.06
C THR A 45 -21.28 -1.22 14.75
N GLY A 46 -22.41 -1.69 14.18
CA GLY A 46 -22.67 -3.11 13.94
C GLY A 46 -21.72 -3.76 12.94
N GLU A 47 -21.35 -3.06 11.87
CA GLU A 47 -20.40 -3.56 10.87
C GLU A 47 -18.99 -3.70 11.44
N CYS A 48 -18.61 -2.79 12.35
CA CYS A 48 -17.37 -2.90 13.10
C CYS A 48 -17.37 -4.16 13.97
N THR A 49 -18.41 -4.38 14.80
CA THR A 49 -18.48 -5.57 15.67
C THR A 49 -18.51 -6.87 14.87
N ALA A 50 -19.21 -6.86 13.72
CA ALA A 50 -19.22 -8.00 12.80
C ALA A 50 -17.82 -8.27 12.23
N GLY A 51 -17.11 -7.23 11.79
CA GLY A 51 -15.73 -7.32 11.33
C GLY A 51 -14.80 -7.83 12.42
N CYS A 52 -14.87 -7.27 13.63
CA CYS A 52 -13.99 -7.64 14.75
C CYS A 52 -14.18 -9.10 15.22
N SER A 53 -15.33 -9.71 14.92
CA SER A 53 -15.61 -11.10 15.30
C SER A 53 -15.04 -12.13 14.34
N GLU A 54 -14.54 -11.72 13.18
CA GLU A 54 -13.92 -12.61 12.20
C GLU A 54 -12.56 -13.10 12.72
N LEU A 55 -12.27 -14.39 12.54
CA LEU A 55 -10.99 -14.99 12.96
C LEU A 55 -9.95 -14.82 11.87
N GLY A 56 -8.69 -14.59 12.25
CA GLY A 56 -7.57 -14.48 11.33
C GLY A 56 -7.41 -13.15 10.60
N ILE A 57 -8.34 -12.20 10.74
CA ILE A 57 -8.20 -10.83 10.20
C ILE A 57 -7.09 -10.03 10.88
N TYR A 58 -6.68 -10.46 12.08
CA TYR A 58 -5.66 -9.82 12.91
C TYR A 58 -4.24 -10.29 12.57
N LYS A 59 -4.08 -11.30 11.72
CA LYS A 59 -2.79 -11.96 11.48
C LYS A 59 -1.68 -11.00 11.11
N THR A 60 -1.94 -10.07 10.19
CA THR A 60 -0.96 -9.06 9.75
C THR A 60 -0.63 -8.08 10.87
N ALA A 61 -1.63 -7.59 11.62
CA ALA A 61 -1.41 -6.68 12.74
C ALA A 61 -0.64 -7.36 13.88
N CYS A 62 -0.94 -8.63 14.18
CA CYS A 62 -0.25 -9.42 15.18
C CYS A 62 1.19 -9.71 14.81
N ALA A 63 1.43 -10.21 13.60
CA ALA A 63 2.77 -10.45 13.10
C ALA A 63 3.63 -9.17 13.23
N THR A 64 3.11 -8.03 12.75
CA THR A 64 3.82 -6.74 12.82
C THR A 64 4.10 -6.31 14.26
N LYS A 65 3.12 -6.44 15.17
CA LYS A 65 3.27 -6.08 16.58
C LYS A 65 4.29 -6.97 17.31
N LEU A 66 4.33 -8.26 16.99
CA LEU A 66 5.14 -9.25 17.69
C LEU A 66 6.60 -9.29 17.21
N VAL A 67 6.92 -8.85 15.98
CA VAL A 67 8.32 -8.80 15.51
C VAL A 67 9.27 -8.12 16.51
N PRO A 68 9.03 -6.89 17.01
CA PRO A 68 9.95 -6.27 17.96
C PRO A 68 10.04 -7.00 19.31
N VAL A 69 8.99 -7.73 19.70
CA VAL A 69 8.99 -8.56 20.92
C VAL A 69 9.91 -9.76 20.71
N CYS A 70 9.75 -10.50 19.62
CA CYS A 70 10.56 -11.68 19.31
C CYS A 70 11.99 -11.34 18.90
N LYS A 71 12.22 -10.15 18.33
CA LYS A 71 13.55 -9.68 17.89
C LYS A 71 14.56 -9.59 19.02
N THR A 72 14.13 -9.44 20.28
CA THR A 72 15.08 -9.44 21.40
C THR A 72 15.74 -10.79 21.65
N GLU A 73 15.11 -11.88 21.18
CA GLU A 73 15.60 -13.25 21.33
C GLU A 73 16.23 -13.78 20.03
N CYS A 74 15.75 -13.30 18.88
CA CYS A 74 16.25 -13.64 17.56
C CYS A 74 17.40 -12.72 17.15
N THR A 75 18.62 -13.10 17.54
CA THR A 75 19.85 -12.29 17.37
C THR A 75 20.84 -12.89 16.36
N LEU A 76 20.39 -13.82 15.51
CA LEU A 76 21.24 -14.40 14.49
C LEU A 76 21.64 -13.32 13.48
N SER A 77 22.87 -13.40 13.00
CA SER A 77 23.38 -12.49 11.97
C SER A 77 23.30 -13.16 10.60
N ALA A 78 23.18 -12.36 9.56
CA ALA A 78 23.23 -12.84 8.18
C ALA A 78 24.49 -13.69 7.93
N GLU A 79 24.33 -14.77 7.17
CA GLU A 79 25.47 -15.56 6.70
C GLU A 79 26.21 -14.81 5.58
N ALA A 80 27.54 -14.82 5.63
CA ALA A 80 28.38 -14.17 4.62
C ALA A 80 28.05 -14.66 3.19
N THR A 81 27.75 -15.95 3.05
CA THR A 81 27.35 -16.56 1.77
C THR A 81 26.04 -16.01 1.20
N CYS A 82 25.10 -15.62 2.07
CA CYS A 82 23.88 -14.97 1.65
C CYS A 82 24.18 -13.54 1.19
N THR A 83 24.89 -12.75 2.01
CA THR A 83 25.19 -11.36 1.67
C THR A 83 26.05 -11.21 0.44
N ASP A 84 27.03 -12.10 0.23
CA ASP A 84 27.93 -12.09 -0.91
C ASP A 84 27.17 -12.36 -2.22
N SER A 85 26.32 -13.40 -2.24
CA SER A 85 25.56 -13.77 -3.44
C SER A 85 24.52 -12.72 -3.82
N CYS A 86 23.81 -12.15 -2.84
CA CYS A 86 22.91 -11.03 -3.04
C CYS A 86 23.65 -9.77 -3.55
N THR A 87 24.80 -9.43 -2.95
CA THR A 87 25.55 -8.24 -3.35
C THR A 87 26.11 -8.37 -4.76
N GLU A 88 26.57 -9.55 -5.18
CA GLU A 88 27.00 -9.81 -6.55
C GLU A 88 25.85 -9.64 -7.55
N GLN A 89 24.66 -10.18 -7.24
CA GLN A 89 23.49 -10.01 -8.09
C GLN A 89 23.06 -8.54 -8.20
N CYS A 90 22.97 -7.84 -7.07
CA CYS A 90 22.52 -6.45 -7.00
C CYS A 90 23.54 -5.49 -7.63
N SER A 91 24.84 -5.70 -7.44
CA SER A 91 25.87 -4.91 -8.13
C SER A 91 25.81 -5.05 -9.65
N GLY A 92 25.49 -6.24 -10.16
CA GLY A 92 25.22 -6.45 -11.59
C GLY A 92 23.96 -5.71 -12.10
N GLU A 93 23.01 -5.39 -11.23
CA GLU A 93 21.88 -4.50 -11.55
C GLU A 93 22.30 -3.02 -11.57
N CYS A 94 23.12 -2.61 -10.60
CA CYS A 94 23.71 -1.27 -10.58
C CYS A 94 24.55 -0.98 -11.83
N ASP A 95 25.38 -1.93 -12.26
CA ASP A 95 26.20 -1.81 -13.48
C ASP A 95 25.35 -1.61 -14.74
N ARG A 96 24.12 -2.15 -14.73
CA ARG A 96 23.13 -1.99 -15.81
C ARG A 96 22.32 -0.70 -15.70
N GLY A 97 22.55 0.12 -14.68
CA GLY A 97 21.85 1.37 -14.43
C GLY A 97 20.43 1.17 -13.89
N VAL A 98 20.14 0.01 -13.27
CA VAL A 98 18.87 -0.23 -12.57
C VAL A 98 18.86 0.59 -11.28
N ALA A 99 17.78 1.32 -11.03
CA ALA A 99 17.62 2.07 -9.80
C ALA A 99 17.23 1.13 -8.65
N ILE A 100 18.15 0.91 -7.71
CA ILE A 100 17.90 0.09 -6.51
C ILE A 100 17.27 0.97 -5.43
N THR A 101 16.03 0.64 -5.04
CA THR A 101 15.33 1.23 -3.90
C THR A 101 15.34 0.22 -2.76
N CYS A 102 16.00 0.55 -1.66
CA CYS A 102 16.42 -0.44 -0.68
C CYS A 102 15.24 -1.24 -0.09
N SER A 103 14.24 -0.54 0.43
CA SER A 103 13.06 -1.15 1.05
C SER A 103 12.23 -2.03 0.11
N HIS A 104 12.22 -1.72 -1.19
CA HIS A 104 11.48 -2.49 -2.18
C HIS A 104 12.21 -3.78 -2.55
N ASN A 105 13.50 -3.67 -2.89
CA ASN A 105 14.27 -4.82 -3.35
C ASN A 105 14.56 -5.80 -2.21
N CYS A 106 14.89 -5.27 -1.02
CA CYS A 106 15.11 -6.09 0.17
C CYS A 106 13.88 -6.94 0.52
N PHE A 107 12.68 -6.33 0.52
CA PHE A 107 11.44 -7.05 0.84
C PHE A 107 11.10 -8.11 -0.23
N ALA A 108 11.19 -7.76 -1.51
CA ALA A 108 10.92 -8.68 -2.60
C ALA A 108 11.85 -9.89 -2.58
N GLU A 109 13.13 -9.68 -2.32
CA GLU A 109 14.11 -10.76 -2.17
C GLU A 109 13.79 -11.61 -0.93
N CYS A 110 13.58 -10.97 0.22
CA CYS A 110 13.27 -11.65 1.48
C CYS A 110 12.02 -12.53 1.39
N THR A 111 11.00 -12.13 0.62
CA THR A 111 9.74 -12.87 0.45
C THR A 111 9.73 -13.86 -0.72
N THR A 112 10.82 -13.98 -1.47
CA THR A 112 10.87 -14.83 -2.69
C THR A 112 10.55 -16.31 -2.41
N THR A 113 10.97 -16.85 -1.27
CA THR A 113 10.73 -18.25 -0.89
C THR A 113 9.55 -18.44 0.07
N ARG A 114 8.92 -17.35 0.53
CA ARG A 114 7.85 -17.37 1.55
C ARG A 114 6.77 -18.39 1.27
N ASP A 115 6.21 -18.36 0.06
CA ASP A 115 5.06 -19.22 -0.28
C ASP A 115 5.42 -20.71 -0.29
N VAL A 116 6.69 -21.04 -0.60
CA VAL A 116 7.19 -22.43 -0.58
C VAL A 116 7.38 -22.90 0.86
N GLU A 117 8.01 -22.08 1.71
CA GLU A 117 8.27 -22.41 3.11
C GLU A 117 6.96 -22.48 3.92
N CYS A 118 6.05 -21.53 3.70
CA CYS A 118 4.77 -21.48 4.40
C CYS A 118 3.74 -22.51 3.90
N ALA A 119 3.97 -23.18 2.77
CA ALA A 119 3.05 -24.20 2.26
C ALA A 119 2.90 -25.40 3.22
N GLY A 120 3.92 -25.69 4.02
CA GLY A 120 3.93 -26.78 5.01
C GLY A 120 3.45 -26.39 6.41
N ALA A 121 3.21 -25.10 6.67
CA ALA A 121 2.82 -24.61 7.98
C ALA A 121 1.38 -25.02 8.33
N ALA A 122 1.10 -25.23 9.62
CA ALA A 122 -0.25 -25.52 10.10
C ALA A 122 -1.24 -24.38 9.76
N ASP A 123 -0.75 -23.14 9.78
CA ASP A 123 -1.47 -21.95 9.32
C ASP A 123 -0.58 -21.17 8.34
N ALA A 124 -0.75 -21.44 7.05
CA ALA A 124 0.03 -20.81 5.99
C ALA A 124 -0.15 -19.27 5.94
N ALA A 125 -1.32 -18.76 6.33
CA ALA A 125 -1.59 -17.33 6.33
C ALA A 125 -0.89 -16.61 7.49
N GLN A 126 -0.83 -17.24 8.67
CA GLN A 126 -0.05 -16.74 9.79
C GLN A 126 1.46 -16.78 9.47
N CYS A 127 1.95 -17.89 8.93
CA CYS A 127 3.34 -17.99 8.49
C CYS A 127 3.71 -16.88 7.50
N ALA A 128 2.87 -16.65 6.48
CA ALA A 128 3.11 -15.60 5.50
C ALA A 128 3.11 -14.20 6.15
N ALA A 129 2.19 -13.94 7.08
CA ALA A 129 2.14 -12.67 7.80
C ALA A 129 3.38 -12.44 8.68
N THR A 130 3.83 -13.45 9.41
CA THR A 130 5.07 -13.41 10.21
C THR A 130 6.28 -13.17 9.33
N TRP A 131 6.35 -13.84 8.18
CA TRP A 131 7.43 -13.68 7.21
C TRP A 131 7.47 -12.26 6.67
N ASP A 132 6.33 -11.75 6.18
CA ASP A 132 6.21 -10.39 5.66
C ASP A 132 6.62 -9.36 6.72
N ALA A 133 6.10 -9.48 7.95
CA ALA A 133 6.42 -8.56 9.04
C ALA A 133 7.91 -8.58 9.44
N ASN A 134 8.53 -9.76 9.48
CA ASN A 134 9.96 -9.89 9.79
C ASN A 134 10.83 -9.28 8.67
N CYS A 135 10.51 -9.59 7.41
CA CYS A 135 11.16 -8.97 6.26
C CYS A 135 11.04 -7.45 6.29
N ASP A 136 9.84 -6.92 6.52
CA ASP A 136 9.62 -5.47 6.61
C ASP A 136 10.47 -4.84 7.72
N SER A 137 10.44 -5.41 8.92
CA SER A 137 11.19 -4.86 10.07
C SER A 137 12.71 -4.84 9.86
N GLU A 138 13.30 -5.93 9.34
CA GLU A 138 14.74 -5.98 9.09
C GLU A 138 15.15 -5.12 7.89
N CYS A 139 14.37 -5.15 6.81
CA CYS A 139 14.62 -4.31 5.65
C CYS A 139 14.51 -2.83 6.01
N ASP A 140 13.46 -2.42 6.74
CA ASP A 140 13.31 -1.04 7.18
C ASP A 140 14.49 -0.64 8.06
N ALA A 141 14.86 -1.46 9.06
CA ALA A 141 15.97 -1.17 9.95
C ALA A 141 17.32 -0.92 9.22
N GLN A 142 17.60 -1.66 8.14
CA GLN A 142 18.83 -1.47 7.35
C GLN A 142 18.70 -0.35 6.31
N CYS A 143 17.50 -0.11 5.77
CA CYS A 143 17.29 0.80 4.64
C CYS A 143 17.07 2.27 5.03
N VAL A 144 16.74 2.63 6.28
CA VAL A 144 16.48 4.05 6.67
C VAL A 144 17.74 4.93 6.60
N THR A 145 18.93 4.35 6.62
CA THR A 145 20.19 5.07 6.87
C THR A 145 20.97 5.45 5.61
N VAL A 146 20.47 5.12 4.41
CA VAL A 146 21.30 5.10 3.22
C VAL A 146 21.02 6.27 2.27
N ASP A 147 21.78 7.36 2.41
CA ASP A 147 22.01 8.35 1.34
C ASP A 147 23.24 7.91 0.53
N GLY A 148 23.18 6.69 -0.02
CA GLY A 148 24.31 6.02 -0.66
C GLY A 148 24.21 5.97 -2.18
N ASP A 149 25.30 5.54 -2.82
CA ASP A 149 25.22 5.10 -4.20
C ASP A 149 24.52 3.72 -4.30
N CYS A 150 24.31 3.27 -5.54
CA CYS A 150 23.60 2.02 -5.81
C CYS A 150 24.25 0.81 -5.11
N TYR A 151 25.58 0.75 -5.00
CA TYR A 151 26.27 -0.38 -4.37
C TYR A 151 26.10 -0.36 -2.86
N GLN A 152 26.09 0.82 -2.24
CA GLN A 152 25.78 0.93 -0.82
C GLN A 152 24.34 0.46 -0.55
N HIS A 153 23.37 0.86 -1.38
CA HIS A 153 22.01 0.31 -1.26
C HIS A 153 22.01 -1.21 -1.34
N CYS A 154 22.74 -1.81 -2.29
CA CYS A 154 22.82 -3.27 -2.39
C CYS A 154 23.31 -3.92 -1.10
N ILE A 155 24.42 -3.45 -0.53
CA ILE A 155 24.99 -4.05 0.69
C ILE A 155 23.99 -4.03 1.84
N GLU A 156 23.31 -2.89 2.03
CA GLU A 156 22.34 -2.73 3.13
C GLU A 156 21.05 -3.54 2.88
N CYS A 157 20.56 -3.58 1.63
CA CYS A 157 19.43 -4.45 1.24
C CYS A 157 19.72 -5.91 1.58
N CYS A 158 20.87 -6.39 1.11
CA CYS A 158 21.31 -7.77 1.30
C CYS A 158 21.53 -8.07 2.78
N GLY A 159 22.06 -7.12 3.54
CA GLY A 159 22.16 -7.23 4.99
C GLY A 159 20.81 -7.43 5.65
N GLY A 160 19.80 -6.66 5.24
CA GLY A 160 18.43 -6.74 5.77
C GLY A 160 17.74 -8.05 5.42
N SER A 161 17.70 -8.42 4.14
CA SER A 161 17.03 -9.63 3.66
C SER A 161 17.67 -10.90 4.23
N CYS A 162 19.00 -10.97 4.27
CA CYS A 162 19.71 -12.11 4.83
C CYS A 162 19.59 -12.20 6.36
N THR A 163 19.54 -11.06 7.07
CA THR A 163 19.31 -11.06 8.53
C THR A 163 17.89 -11.50 8.85
N ALA A 164 16.90 -11.07 8.06
CA ALA A 164 15.53 -11.56 8.17
C ALA A 164 15.46 -13.07 7.96
N GLY A 165 16.07 -13.57 6.89
CA GLY A 165 16.14 -15.00 6.59
C GLY A 165 16.79 -15.81 7.72
N ALA A 166 17.91 -15.32 8.27
CA ALA A 166 18.61 -15.99 9.37
C ALA A 166 17.78 -16.08 10.66
N ASN A 167 16.89 -15.11 10.91
CA ASN A 167 16.06 -15.07 12.11
C ASN A 167 14.65 -15.65 11.91
N MET A 168 14.30 -16.10 10.70
CA MET A 168 12.92 -16.43 10.35
C MET A 168 12.34 -17.59 11.17
N ASP A 169 13.12 -18.64 11.42
CA ASP A 169 12.69 -19.78 12.24
C ASP A 169 12.41 -19.34 13.68
N CYS A 170 13.32 -18.55 14.27
CA CYS A 170 13.17 -18.01 15.62
C CYS A 170 11.93 -17.10 15.72
N GLN A 171 11.75 -16.20 14.75
CA GLN A 171 10.59 -15.30 14.69
C GLN A 171 9.28 -16.08 14.58
N THR A 172 9.24 -17.10 13.72
CA THR A 172 8.05 -17.95 13.56
C THR A 172 7.74 -18.71 14.83
N THR A 173 8.73 -19.32 15.49
CA THR A 173 8.54 -20.03 16.76
C THR A 173 8.02 -19.08 17.85
N CYS A 174 8.68 -17.96 18.08
CA CYS A 174 8.28 -17.00 19.11
C CYS A 174 6.89 -16.42 18.83
N GLN A 175 6.61 -16.00 17.59
CA GLN A 175 5.30 -15.42 17.26
C GLN A 175 4.17 -16.45 17.38
N ASN A 176 4.41 -17.73 17.09
CA ASN A 176 3.40 -18.77 17.26
C ASN A 176 2.97 -18.96 18.72
N GLU A 177 3.86 -18.72 19.68
CA GLU A 177 3.55 -18.82 21.12
C GLU A 177 2.68 -17.64 21.58
N GLU A 178 2.94 -16.44 21.06
CA GLU A 178 2.28 -15.19 21.46
C GLU A 178 1.07 -14.82 20.59
N PHE A 179 0.82 -15.57 19.50
CA PHE A 179 -0.16 -15.18 18.48
C PHE A 179 -1.60 -15.15 19.00
N GLU A 180 -1.99 -16.17 19.77
CA GLU A 180 -3.35 -16.31 20.31
C GLU A 180 -3.68 -15.14 21.25
N ASP A 181 -2.76 -14.82 22.16
CA ASP A 181 -2.91 -13.70 23.08
C ASP A 181 -2.98 -12.36 22.34
N CYS A 182 -2.18 -12.21 21.29
CA CYS A 182 -2.23 -11.04 20.43
C CYS A 182 -3.59 -10.88 19.72
N GLU A 183 -4.13 -11.96 19.13
CA GLU A 183 -5.43 -11.91 18.45
C GLU A 183 -6.55 -11.57 19.44
N HIS A 184 -6.49 -12.13 20.65
CA HIS A 184 -7.44 -11.80 21.72
C HIS A 184 -7.37 -10.32 22.12
N GLU A 185 -6.17 -9.76 22.25
CA GLU A 185 -5.98 -8.35 22.58
C GLU A 185 -6.54 -7.44 21.47
N PHE A 186 -6.18 -7.69 20.21
CA PHE A 186 -6.68 -6.89 19.09
C PHE A 186 -8.19 -7.01 18.94
N ARG A 187 -8.76 -8.20 19.13
CA ARG A 187 -10.20 -8.39 19.11
C ARG A 187 -10.90 -7.57 20.19
N ALA A 188 -10.40 -7.62 21.43
CA ALA A 188 -10.95 -6.83 22.52
C ALA A 188 -10.87 -5.31 22.25
N ASN A 189 -9.73 -4.84 21.71
CA ASN A 189 -9.54 -3.44 21.34
C ASN A 189 -10.45 -3.01 20.18
N CYS A 190 -10.63 -3.88 19.19
CA CYS A 190 -11.52 -3.68 18.05
C CYS A 190 -12.96 -3.55 18.54
N ASP A 191 -13.45 -4.54 19.31
CA ASP A 191 -14.81 -4.56 19.86
C ASP A 191 -15.10 -3.33 20.73
N ALA A 192 -14.15 -2.93 21.58
CA ALA A 192 -14.29 -1.73 22.42
C ALA A 192 -14.39 -0.45 21.57
N SER A 193 -13.63 -0.36 20.49
CA SER A 193 -13.57 0.82 19.62
C SER A 193 -14.82 0.96 18.73
N CYS A 194 -15.56 -0.13 18.46
CA CYS A 194 -16.76 -0.10 17.62
C CYS A 194 -17.90 0.77 18.13
N SER A 195 -17.91 1.07 19.43
CA SER A 195 -18.87 2.01 20.05
C SER A 195 -18.47 3.49 19.93
N GLY A 196 -17.24 3.76 19.47
CA GLY A 196 -16.66 5.10 19.34
C GLY A 196 -16.07 5.32 17.95
N ASP A 197 -14.74 5.41 17.86
CA ASP A 197 -14.02 5.77 16.64
C ASP A 197 -14.08 4.69 15.53
N GLY A 198 -14.47 3.45 15.87
CA GLY A 198 -14.54 2.33 14.95
C GLY A 198 -13.22 1.57 14.79
N ALA A 199 -13.11 0.86 13.66
CA ALA A 199 -11.90 0.14 13.26
C ALA A 199 -11.66 0.31 11.75
N LEU A 200 -10.40 0.43 11.37
CA LEU A 200 -9.95 0.50 9.99
C LEU A 200 -9.60 -0.90 9.48
N PHE A 201 -10.22 -1.27 8.37
CA PHE A 201 -9.96 -2.51 7.66
C PHE A 201 -9.45 -2.19 6.26
N CYS A 202 -8.54 -2.99 5.72
CA CYS A 202 -8.16 -2.91 4.31
C CYS A 202 -8.20 -4.32 3.70
N ASN A 203 -8.95 -4.50 2.61
CA ASN A 203 -9.20 -5.83 2.02
C ASN A 203 -9.66 -6.87 3.05
N GLY A 204 -10.52 -6.47 3.98
CA GLY A 204 -11.03 -7.33 5.05
C GLY A 204 -10.03 -7.64 6.18
N LYS A 205 -8.78 -7.18 6.09
CA LYS A 205 -7.79 -7.33 7.18
C LYS A 205 -7.92 -6.17 8.16
N TYR A 206 -7.77 -6.47 9.45
CA TYR A 206 -7.71 -5.44 10.50
C TYR A 206 -6.38 -4.70 10.41
N ILE A 207 -6.42 -3.37 10.47
CA ILE A 207 -5.23 -2.52 10.50
C ILE A 207 -5.07 -1.90 11.88
N ILE A 208 -6.08 -1.15 12.34
CA ILE A 208 -6.02 -0.38 13.58
C ILE A 208 -7.43 0.00 14.04
N SER A 209 -7.61 0.30 15.33
CA SER A 209 -8.88 0.76 15.88
C SER A 209 -8.72 1.92 16.85
N GLY A 210 -9.82 2.60 17.15
CA GLY A 210 -9.85 3.67 18.14
C GLY A 210 -9.25 4.99 17.62
N SER A 211 -8.71 5.78 18.55
CA SER A 211 -8.30 7.17 18.31
C SER A 211 -7.11 7.35 17.36
N GLN A 212 -6.44 6.26 16.95
CA GLN A 212 -5.32 6.27 16.01
C GLN A 212 -5.77 6.29 14.54
N ILE A 213 -7.04 5.94 14.26
CA ILE A 213 -7.58 5.90 12.89
C ILE A 213 -7.33 7.20 12.11
N PRO A 214 -7.60 8.41 12.64
CA PRO A 214 -7.40 9.65 11.86
C PRO A 214 -5.94 9.87 11.43
N ALA A 215 -4.97 9.51 12.28
CA ALA A 215 -3.56 9.63 11.95
C ALA A 215 -3.17 8.64 10.85
N CYS A 216 -3.59 7.37 10.98
CA CYS A 216 -3.37 6.34 9.98
C CYS A 216 -4.01 6.71 8.63
N VAL A 217 -5.27 7.14 8.61
CA VAL A 217 -5.97 7.54 7.38
C VAL A 217 -5.27 8.70 6.69
N ASN A 218 -4.80 9.71 7.43
CA ASN A 218 -4.05 10.81 6.85
C ASN A 218 -2.72 10.34 6.22
N ALA A 219 -2.01 9.42 6.86
CA ALA A 219 -0.79 8.84 6.32
C ALA A 219 -1.06 8.04 5.03
N LEU A 220 -2.13 7.24 5.01
CA LEU A 220 -2.57 6.50 3.83
C LEU A 220 -2.96 7.41 2.65
N LEU A 221 -3.71 8.47 2.92
CA LEU A 221 -4.08 9.47 1.91
C LEU A 221 -2.84 10.18 1.33
N ALA A 222 -1.82 10.45 2.16
CA ALA A 222 -0.57 11.04 1.70
C ALA A 222 0.19 10.10 0.74
N GLN A 223 0.00 8.78 0.88
CA GLN A 223 0.55 7.76 -0.01
C GLN A 223 -0.34 7.47 -1.23
N GLY A 224 -1.50 8.12 -1.35
CA GLY A 224 -2.43 7.92 -2.45
C GLY A 224 -3.34 6.70 -2.29
N VAL A 225 -3.41 6.11 -1.10
CA VAL A 225 -4.36 5.05 -0.77
C VAL A 225 -5.72 5.68 -0.49
N SER A 226 -6.77 5.20 -1.16
CA SER A 226 -8.13 5.65 -0.93
C SER A 226 -8.72 4.97 0.30
N VAL A 227 -9.28 5.75 1.21
CA VAL A 227 -10.00 5.25 2.39
C VAL A 227 -11.45 5.68 2.29
N GLU A 228 -12.37 4.72 2.32
CA GLU A 228 -13.80 4.93 2.38
C GLU A 228 -14.26 4.96 3.84
N VAL A 229 -15.28 5.76 4.13
CA VAL A 229 -15.87 5.82 5.47
C VAL A 229 -17.34 5.52 5.30
N GLU A 230 -17.74 4.32 5.71
CA GLU A 230 -19.13 3.92 5.72
C GLU A 230 -19.70 4.21 7.11
N ALA A 231 -20.53 5.25 7.17
CA ALA A 231 -21.26 5.60 8.38
C ALA A 231 -22.74 5.69 8.03
N GLU A 232 -23.52 4.69 8.45
CA GLU A 232 -24.97 4.77 8.40
C GLU A 232 -25.45 5.73 9.51
N VAL A 233 -25.86 6.93 9.11
CA VAL A 233 -26.52 7.87 10.03
C VAL A 233 -28.01 7.58 10.00
N THR A 234 -28.52 6.89 11.03
CA THR A 234 -29.95 6.70 11.20
C THR A 234 -30.58 8.00 11.72
N ILE A 235 -31.28 8.72 10.84
CA ILE A 235 -32.04 9.92 11.23
C ILE A 235 -33.37 9.45 11.85
N GLY A 236 -33.45 9.51 13.18
CA GLY A 236 -34.69 9.25 13.91
C GLY A 236 -35.68 10.41 13.82
N PRO A 237 -36.96 10.20 14.19
CA PRO A 237 -38.00 11.25 14.21
C PRO A 237 -37.68 12.40 15.18
N ASP A 238 -36.80 12.16 16.16
CA ASP A 238 -36.35 13.15 17.15
C ASP A 238 -35.07 13.91 16.73
N GLY A 239 -34.55 13.65 15.52
CA GLY A 239 -33.35 14.28 14.99
C GLY A 239 -32.17 13.31 14.82
N ILE A 240 -31.00 13.87 14.55
CA ILE A 240 -29.74 13.11 14.44
C ILE A 240 -29.25 12.82 15.87
N ASP A 241 -29.64 11.65 16.41
CA ASP A 241 -29.01 11.09 17.61
C ASP A 241 -27.70 10.40 17.20
N GLY A 242 -26.69 11.22 16.95
CA GLY A 242 -25.36 10.75 16.58
C GLY A 242 -24.33 11.76 17.03
N ASN A 243 -23.46 11.35 17.95
CA ASN A 243 -22.28 12.13 18.32
C ASN A 243 -21.26 12.06 17.17
N LEU A 244 -21.57 12.74 16.06
CA LEU A 244 -20.65 12.96 14.93
C LEU A 244 -19.61 14.01 15.36
N ALA A 245 -18.81 13.67 16.36
CA ALA A 245 -17.56 14.37 16.66
C ALA A 245 -16.47 14.07 15.60
N ALA A 246 -16.68 13.08 14.72
CA ALA A 246 -15.86 12.86 13.54
C ALA A 246 -16.32 13.76 12.39
N GLY A 247 -15.92 15.03 12.44
CA GLY A 247 -16.07 16.01 11.36
C GLY A 247 -15.22 15.68 10.13
N MET A 248 -15.42 14.51 9.52
CA MET A 248 -14.87 14.14 8.23
C MET A 248 -16.00 14.07 7.21
N CYS A 249 -16.63 15.21 6.91
CA CYS A 249 -17.52 15.30 5.77
C CYS A 249 -16.71 15.00 4.50
N ALA A 250 -16.92 13.81 3.92
CA ALA A 250 -16.56 13.40 2.57
C ALA A 250 -15.40 14.23 1.95
N PHE A 251 -14.17 13.99 2.43
CA PHE A 251 -13.00 14.52 1.74
C PHE A 251 -12.78 13.65 0.51
N ARG A 252 -13.50 13.95 -0.59
CA ARG A 252 -13.07 13.49 -1.91
C ARG A 252 -11.67 14.09 -2.09
N PRO A 253 -10.58 13.30 -2.12
CA PRO A 253 -9.31 13.86 -2.53
C PRO A 253 -9.59 14.47 -3.91
N ALA A 254 -9.42 15.78 -4.01
CA ALA A 254 -9.41 16.42 -5.31
C ALA A 254 -8.39 15.63 -6.11
N SER A 255 -8.87 14.83 -7.06
CA SER A 255 -8.01 14.20 -8.03
C SER A 255 -7.12 15.33 -8.51
N LYS A 256 -5.80 15.17 -8.36
CA LYS A 256 -4.84 16.03 -9.04
C LYS A 256 -5.07 15.78 -10.53
N ALA A 257 -6.14 16.35 -11.05
CA ALA A 257 -6.36 16.52 -12.45
C ALA A 257 -5.17 17.36 -12.87
N SER A 258 -4.19 16.69 -13.48
CA SER A 258 -3.16 17.34 -14.23
C SER A 258 -3.87 18.37 -15.10
N LEU A 259 -3.69 19.65 -14.80
CA LEU A 259 -4.15 20.79 -15.59
C LEU A 259 -3.34 20.82 -16.89
N ALA A 260 -3.39 19.74 -17.67
CA ALA A 260 -3.10 19.75 -19.08
C ALA A 260 -4.39 20.25 -19.77
N ALA A 261 -4.41 21.56 -19.96
CA ALA A 261 -5.47 22.33 -20.58
C ALA A 261 -6.10 21.68 -21.83
N PRO A 262 -7.43 21.69 -21.99
CA PRO A 262 -8.07 21.50 -23.28
C PRO A 262 -8.27 22.87 -23.94
N PHE A 263 -7.19 23.49 -24.42
CA PHE A 263 -7.29 24.56 -25.42
C PHE A 263 -6.85 24.01 -26.78
N ALA A 264 -7.68 23.16 -27.36
CA ALA A 264 -7.60 22.79 -28.76
C ALA A 264 -9.01 22.61 -29.33
N ALA A 265 -9.82 23.66 -29.23
CA ALA A 265 -11.04 23.79 -30.00
C ALA A 265 -10.82 24.80 -31.14
N LEU A 266 -11.13 24.36 -32.35
CA LEU A 266 -11.66 25.16 -33.45
C LEU A 266 -10.75 26.22 -34.10
N ALA A 267 -9.91 25.77 -35.05
CA ALA A 267 -9.38 26.64 -36.10
C ALA A 267 -9.26 25.88 -37.43
N ALA A 268 -10.38 25.54 -38.06
CA ALA A 268 -10.35 24.91 -39.39
C ALA A 268 -11.57 25.18 -40.28
N VAL A 269 -12.25 26.34 -40.20
CA VAL A 269 -13.23 26.73 -41.24
C VAL A 269 -13.38 28.26 -41.35
N ALA A 270 -12.40 28.98 -41.92
CA ALA A 270 -12.60 30.37 -42.37
C ALA A 270 -11.45 30.85 -43.29
N GLY A 271 -11.19 30.11 -44.37
CA GLY A 271 -10.05 30.38 -45.26
C GLY A 271 -10.38 30.38 -46.74
N TRP A 272 -11.62 30.69 -47.14
CA TRP A 272 -11.97 30.68 -48.56
C TRP A 272 -13.17 31.59 -48.85
N LEU A 273 -13.00 32.92 -48.78
CA LEU A 273 -13.91 33.89 -49.42
C LEU A 273 -13.43 35.36 -49.39
N ALA A 274 -12.11 35.63 -49.38
CA ALA A 274 -11.59 37.02 -49.40
C ALA A 274 -10.60 37.28 -50.55
N ARG A 275 -10.82 36.66 -51.72
CA ARG A 275 -10.08 36.98 -52.94
C ARG A 275 -11.04 37.51 -54.02
N ARG A 276 -11.56 38.73 -53.83
CA ARG A 276 -12.08 39.56 -54.93
C ARG A 276 -12.33 41.00 -54.47
N ARG A 277 -11.77 41.96 -55.23
CA ARG A 277 -11.92 43.43 -55.17
C ARG A 277 -11.09 44.06 -54.03
N LYS A 278 -10.10 44.91 -54.32
CA LYS A 278 -10.30 46.20 -54.99
C LYS A 278 -9.00 46.70 -55.65
N ARG A 279 -9.18 47.13 -56.89
CA ARG A 279 -8.20 47.77 -57.77
C ARG A 279 -8.25 49.30 -57.53
N SER A 280 -7.11 49.96 -57.76
CA SER A 280 -6.92 51.36 -58.21
C SER A 280 -7.35 52.52 -57.31
N SER A 281 -6.37 53.32 -56.84
CA SER A 281 -6.10 54.68 -57.33
C SER A 281 -4.94 55.31 -56.53
N HIS A 282 -3.85 55.66 -57.20
CA HIS A 282 -2.80 56.51 -56.66
C HIS A 282 -2.60 57.66 -57.65
N THR A 283 -2.93 58.87 -57.22
CA THR A 283 -2.75 60.12 -57.96
C THR A 283 -2.14 61.14 -56.99
N SER A 284 -0.95 61.62 -57.35
CA SER A 284 -0.37 62.96 -57.11
C SER A 284 -0.25 63.52 -55.69
N SER A 285 1.00 63.71 -55.25
CA SER A 285 1.67 65.04 -55.20
C SER A 285 3.19 64.86 -55.13
#